data_AF-A0A7C3RQT2-F1
#
_entry.id   AF-A0A7C3RQT2-F1
#
_cell.length_a   1.000
_cell.length_b   1.000
_cell.length_c   1.000
_cell.angle_alpha   90.00
_cell.angle_beta   90.00
_cell.angle_gamma   90.00
#
_symmetry.space_group_name_H-M   'P 1'
#
loop_
_entity.id
_entity.type
_entity.pdbx_description
1 polymer ?
#
loop_
_entity_poly.entity_id
_entity_poly.type
_entity_poly.pdbx_seq_one_letter_code
_entity_poly.pdbx_strand_id
1 'polypeptide(L)'
;MNCYRKFARVYDALYSFKNYEREAETVHALISAHKKSAGNALLDVACGTGAHISFLKKYYAVEGVDLSEEMLSVARGRHPEIVFHRGDMAKFALGRRFDAVVCLFSAIAYMKTRRRLGAAILNMSRHLAPGGVMIVEPFFGPETFQPGGVDALYVNRPELKIARMTIPQARGGRWTIRFHLMVGTPDGIEYFTECH
;
A
#
# COMPACT_ATOMS: atom_id res chain seq x y z
N MET A 1 18.80 10.91 -6.11
CA MET A 1 18.80 9.66 -5.34
C MET A 1 17.37 9.40 -4.91
N ASN A 2 16.76 8.27 -5.31
CA ASN A 2 15.32 8.04 -5.22
C ASN A 2 14.85 7.99 -3.74
N CYS A 3 14.21 9.05 -3.23
CA CYS A 3 13.78 9.13 -1.82
C CYS A 3 12.91 7.92 -1.41
N TYR A 4 12.13 7.40 -2.35
CA TYR A 4 11.27 6.23 -2.14
C TYR A 4 12.05 4.96 -1.74
N ARG A 5 13.29 4.81 -2.21
CA ARG A 5 14.18 3.69 -1.83
C ARG A 5 14.53 3.73 -0.34
N LYS A 6 14.78 4.92 0.20
CA LYS A 6 15.07 5.09 1.63
C LYS A 6 13.81 4.85 2.45
N PHE A 7 12.68 5.38 1.99
CA PHE A 7 11.39 5.19 2.64
C PHE A 7 11.01 3.71 2.76
N ALA A 8 11.19 2.91 1.69
CA ALA A 8 10.91 1.47 1.71
C ALA A 8 11.66 0.71 2.82
N ARG A 9 12.90 1.11 3.15
CA ARG A 9 13.71 0.46 4.21
C ARG A 9 13.15 0.68 5.61
N VAL A 10 12.53 1.83 5.84
CA VAL A 10 11.97 2.20 7.15
C VAL A 10 10.46 2.02 7.23
N TYR A 11 9.80 1.69 6.11
CA TYR A 11 8.36 1.58 5.98
C TYR A 11 7.75 0.67 7.04
N ASP A 12 8.21 -0.58 7.12
CA ASP A 12 7.65 -1.55 8.07
C ASP A 12 7.93 -1.18 9.52
N ALA A 13 9.02 -0.44 9.80
CA ALA A 13 9.30 0.07 11.13
C ALA A 13 8.34 1.22 11.51
N LEU A 14 8.07 2.13 10.58
CA LEU A 14 7.13 3.24 10.76
C LEU A 14 5.70 2.74 11.00
N TYR A 15 5.29 1.69 10.29
CA TYR A 15 3.94 1.15 10.34
C TYR A 15 3.81 -0.09 11.22
N SER A 16 4.78 -0.39 12.10
CA SER A 16 4.73 -1.57 12.97
C SER A 16 3.62 -1.53 14.03
N PHE A 17 2.98 -0.38 14.22
CA PHE A 17 1.79 -0.25 15.07
C PHE A 17 0.53 -0.82 14.41
N LYS A 18 0.52 -1.02 13.08
CA LYS A 18 -0.62 -1.60 12.36
C LYS A 18 -0.75 -3.09 12.67
N ASN A 19 -1.99 -3.51 12.89
CA ASN A 19 -2.32 -4.92 13.01
C ASN A 19 -2.74 -5.47 11.64
N TYR A 20 -1.75 -5.80 10.80
CA TYR A 20 -1.95 -6.35 9.46
C TYR A 20 -2.71 -7.68 9.46
N GLU A 21 -2.61 -8.47 10.53
CA GLU A 21 -3.38 -9.71 10.67
C GLU A 21 -4.87 -9.42 10.78
N ARG A 22 -5.25 -8.53 11.70
CA ARG A 22 -6.65 -8.12 11.89
C ARG A 22 -7.24 -7.42 10.66
N GLU A 23 -6.43 -6.62 9.98
CA GLU A 23 -6.84 -6.01 8.71
C GLU A 23 -7.10 -7.10 7.64
N ALA A 24 -6.21 -8.10 7.53
CA ALA A 24 -6.39 -9.21 6.61
C ALA A 24 -7.60 -10.10 6.96
N GLU A 25 -7.88 -10.32 8.25
CA GLU A 25 -9.10 -11.00 8.72
C GLU A 25 -10.37 -10.24 8.31
N THR A 26 -10.35 -8.91 8.44
CA THR A 26 -11.47 -8.05 8.03
C THR A 26 -11.68 -8.11 6.52
N VAL A 27 -10.60 -8.03 5.74
CA VAL A 27 -10.63 -8.19 4.28
C VAL A 27 -11.16 -9.58 3.90
N HIS A 28 -10.70 -10.64 4.56
CA HIS A 28 -11.17 -12.00 4.33
C HIS A 28 -12.69 -12.12 4.60
N ALA A 29 -13.19 -11.56 5.70
CA ALA A 29 -14.61 -11.57 6.03
C ALA A 29 -15.46 -10.87 4.95
N LEU A 30 -15.01 -9.70 4.48
CA LEU A 30 -15.67 -8.96 3.39
C LEU A 30 -15.68 -9.75 2.08
N ILE A 31 -14.55 -10.37 1.73
CA ILE A 31 -14.46 -11.21 0.53
C ILE A 31 -15.44 -12.39 0.65
N SER A 32 -15.43 -13.10 1.78
CA SER A 32 -16.31 -14.26 2.02
C SER A 32 -17.80 -13.89 1.98
N ALA A 33 -18.17 -12.69 2.43
CA ALA A 33 -19.56 -12.23 2.41
C ALA A 33 -20.09 -11.86 1.01
N HIS A 34 -19.21 -11.41 0.10
CA HIS A 34 -19.64 -10.79 -1.17
C HIS A 34 -19.21 -11.55 -2.42
N LYS A 35 -18.17 -12.38 -2.35
CA LYS A 35 -17.65 -13.13 -3.49
C LYS A 35 -18.57 -14.30 -3.84
N LYS A 36 -18.87 -14.43 -5.13
CA LYS A 36 -19.70 -15.51 -5.70
C LYS A 36 -18.91 -16.49 -6.56
N SER A 37 -17.68 -16.16 -6.94
CA SER A 37 -16.79 -17.08 -7.65
C SER A 37 -16.40 -18.27 -6.74
N ALA A 38 -15.97 -19.38 -7.33
CA ALA A 38 -15.59 -20.58 -6.57
C ALA A 38 -14.08 -20.63 -6.20
N GLY A 39 -13.22 -19.88 -6.90
CA GLY A 39 -11.78 -19.90 -6.69
C GLY A 39 -11.33 -19.04 -5.50
N ASN A 40 -10.02 -19.03 -5.24
CA ASN A 40 -9.41 -18.25 -4.16
C ASN A 40 -8.19 -17.43 -4.64
N ALA A 41 -8.08 -17.15 -5.94
CA ALA A 41 -6.99 -16.31 -6.44
C ALA A 41 -7.21 -14.86 -6.01
N LEU A 42 -6.20 -14.24 -5.40
CA LEU A 42 -6.28 -12.84 -4.93
C LEU A 42 -5.13 -12.02 -5.53
N LEU A 43 -5.44 -10.84 -6.06
CA LEU A 43 -4.44 -9.84 -6.44
C LEU A 43 -4.43 -8.69 -5.43
N ASP A 44 -3.29 -8.44 -4.80
CA ASP A 44 -3.05 -7.25 -3.97
C ASP A 44 -2.40 -6.15 -4.82
N VAL A 45 -3.15 -5.07 -5.07
CA VAL A 45 -2.78 -3.95 -5.93
C VAL A 45 -2.20 -2.82 -5.09
N ALA A 46 -1.00 -2.37 -5.48
CA ALA A 46 -0.12 -1.55 -4.63
C ALA A 46 0.23 -2.25 -3.32
N CYS A 47 0.68 -3.52 -3.45
CA CYS A 47 0.96 -4.42 -2.33
C CYS A 47 2.11 -3.97 -1.39
N GLY A 48 2.89 -2.94 -1.77
CA GLY A 48 3.98 -2.42 -0.96
C GLY A 48 5.00 -3.50 -0.60
N THR A 49 5.32 -3.61 0.69
CA THR A 49 6.26 -4.61 1.23
C THR A 49 5.64 -6.02 1.36
N GLY A 50 4.41 -6.23 0.88
CA GLY A 50 3.67 -7.49 1.05
C GLY A 50 3.26 -7.77 2.50
N ALA A 51 3.06 -6.72 3.30
CA ALA A 51 2.69 -6.85 4.71
C ALA A 51 1.33 -7.55 4.89
N HIS A 52 0.28 -7.09 4.19
CA HIS A 52 -1.03 -7.75 4.18
C HIS A 52 -0.97 -9.17 3.60
N ILE A 53 -0.17 -9.37 2.54
CA ILE A 53 0.03 -10.68 1.90
C ILE A 53 0.49 -11.75 2.90
N SER A 54 1.30 -11.38 3.89
CA SER A 54 1.75 -12.29 4.96
C SER A 54 0.62 -13.02 5.68
N PHE A 55 -0.56 -12.40 5.72
CA PHE A 55 -1.75 -12.93 6.39
C PHE A 55 -2.81 -13.37 5.38
N LEU A 56 -2.99 -12.65 4.27
CA LEU A 56 -3.92 -13.03 3.21
C LEU A 56 -3.57 -14.38 2.56
N LYS A 57 -2.28 -14.74 2.49
CA LYS A 57 -1.84 -16.03 1.92
C LYS A 57 -2.33 -17.26 2.70
N LYS A 58 -2.83 -17.09 3.92
CA LYS A 58 -3.49 -18.16 4.69
C LYS A 58 -4.83 -18.58 4.08
N TYR A 59 -5.48 -17.70 3.31
CA TYR A 59 -6.82 -17.89 2.76
C TYR A 59 -6.85 -17.96 1.23
N TYR A 60 -5.86 -17.35 0.56
CA TYR A 60 -5.90 -17.11 -0.89
C TYR A 60 -4.58 -17.51 -1.57
N ALA A 61 -4.68 -17.84 -2.86
CA ALA A 61 -3.51 -17.89 -3.74
C ALA A 61 -3.19 -16.46 -4.19
N VAL A 62 -2.29 -15.81 -3.47
CA VAL A 62 -2.03 -14.37 -3.61
C VAL A 62 -0.95 -14.09 -4.65
N GLU A 63 -1.18 -13.07 -5.48
CA GLU A 63 -0.16 -12.36 -6.25
C GLU A 63 -0.15 -10.88 -5.85
N GLY A 64 0.99 -10.20 -5.97
CA GLY A 64 1.12 -8.77 -5.69
C GLY A 64 1.49 -7.96 -6.93
N VAL A 65 0.96 -6.74 -7.06
CA VAL A 65 1.44 -5.75 -8.02
C VAL A 65 1.78 -4.44 -7.33
N ASP A 66 2.93 -3.85 -7.64
CA ASP A 66 3.31 -2.52 -7.16
C ASP A 66 4.10 -1.75 -8.22
N LEU A 67 4.05 -0.41 -8.18
CA LEU A 67 4.81 0.44 -9.08
C LEU A 67 6.30 0.51 -8.68
N SER A 68 6.56 0.40 -7.38
CA SER A 68 7.87 0.57 -6.76
C SER A 68 8.66 -0.74 -6.73
N GLU A 69 9.75 -0.77 -7.49
CA GLU A 69 10.66 -1.92 -7.47
C GLU A 69 11.32 -2.09 -6.09
N GLU A 70 11.55 -0.98 -5.38
CA GLU A 70 12.12 -1.00 -4.04
C GLU A 70 11.18 -1.66 -3.01
N MET A 71 9.87 -1.43 -3.12
CA MET A 71 8.88 -2.13 -2.28
C MET A 71 8.78 -3.61 -2.66
N LEU A 72 8.75 -3.91 -3.96
CA LEU A 72 8.73 -5.30 -4.44
C LEU A 72 9.98 -6.07 -4.05
N SER A 73 11.14 -5.43 -3.97
CA SER A 73 12.36 -6.05 -3.47
C SER A 73 12.20 -6.52 -2.02
N VAL A 74 11.55 -5.75 -1.17
CA VAL A 74 11.23 -6.16 0.22
C VAL A 74 10.19 -7.27 0.21
N ALA A 75 9.13 -7.14 -0.59
CA ALA A 75 8.06 -8.12 -0.67
C ALA A 75 8.55 -9.50 -1.14
N ARG A 76 9.40 -9.55 -2.18
CA ARG A 76 10.04 -10.78 -2.66
C ARG A 76 11.01 -11.38 -1.65
N GLY A 77 11.73 -10.55 -0.90
CA GLY A 77 12.58 -11.03 0.20
C GLY A 77 11.77 -11.66 1.32
N ARG A 78 10.55 -11.15 1.59
CA ARG A 78 9.64 -11.67 2.61
C ARG A 78 8.90 -12.93 2.16
N HIS A 79 8.46 -12.98 0.91
CA HIS A 79 7.67 -14.08 0.34
C HIS A 79 8.26 -14.53 -1.00
N PRO A 80 9.39 -15.28 -0.99
CA PRO A 80 10.05 -15.73 -2.22
C PRO A 80 9.19 -16.69 -3.05
N GLU A 81 8.16 -17.29 -2.46
CA GLU A 81 7.21 -18.19 -3.12
C GLU A 81 6.08 -17.48 -3.86
N ILE A 82 5.89 -16.17 -3.64
CA ILE A 82 4.78 -15.39 -4.20
C ILE A 82 5.22 -14.65 -5.46
N VAL A 83 4.32 -14.60 -6.46
CA VAL A 83 4.56 -13.85 -7.69
C VAL A 83 4.27 -12.36 -7.47
N PHE A 84 5.26 -11.53 -7.79
CA PHE A 84 5.21 -10.08 -7.66
C PHE A 84 5.48 -9.38 -9.00
N HIS A 85 4.50 -8.61 -9.45
CA HIS A 85 4.52 -7.88 -10.71
C HIS A 85 4.87 -6.41 -10.48
N ARG A 86 5.78 -5.87 -11.29
CA ARG A 86 5.97 -4.43 -11.35
C ARG A 86 4.94 -3.81 -12.29
N GLY A 87 4.09 -2.91 -11.80
CA GLY A 87 3.01 -2.36 -12.61
C GLY A 87 2.37 -1.10 -12.03
N ASP A 88 1.91 -0.23 -12.93
CA ASP A 88 1.05 0.91 -12.57
C ASP A 88 -0.40 0.39 -12.43
N MET A 89 -1.02 0.61 -11.26
CA MET A 89 -2.39 0.17 -10.98
C MET A 89 -3.42 0.57 -12.06
N ALA A 90 -3.16 1.66 -12.79
CA ALA A 90 -4.04 2.16 -13.85
C ALA A 90 -3.91 1.40 -15.19
N LYS A 91 -2.90 0.55 -15.38
CA LYS A 91 -2.59 -0.03 -16.71
C LYS A 91 -1.82 -1.35 -16.73
N PHE A 92 -1.58 -2.01 -15.60
CA PHE A 92 -0.97 -3.35 -15.60
C PHE A 92 -1.85 -4.34 -16.37
N ALA A 93 -1.25 -5.38 -16.96
CA ALA A 93 -1.95 -6.43 -17.68
C ALA A 93 -1.30 -7.78 -17.37
N LEU A 94 -1.96 -8.62 -16.57
CA LEU A 94 -1.40 -9.90 -16.09
C LEU A 94 -1.84 -11.10 -16.93
N GLY A 95 -2.71 -10.92 -17.92
CA GLY A 95 -3.21 -12.01 -18.77
C GLY A 95 -4.10 -13.03 -18.06
N ARG A 96 -4.46 -12.78 -16.78
CA ARG A 96 -5.30 -13.65 -15.97
C ARG A 96 -6.29 -12.84 -15.12
N ARG A 97 -7.26 -13.54 -14.54
CA ARG A 97 -8.28 -12.99 -13.64
C ARG A 97 -8.16 -13.60 -12.24
N PHE A 98 -8.73 -12.90 -11.26
CA PHE A 98 -8.67 -13.20 -9.83
C PHE A 98 -10.07 -13.21 -9.23
N ASP A 99 -10.26 -14.03 -8.21
CA ASP A 99 -11.50 -14.15 -7.44
C ASP A 99 -11.69 -12.96 -6.49
N ALA A 100 -10.58 -12.36 -6.04
CA ALA A 100 -10.56 -11.11 -5.30
C ALA A 100 -9.46 -10.17 -5.83
N VAL A 101 -9.75 -8.87 -5.90
CA VAL A 101 -8.74 -7.82 -6.14
C VAL A 101 -8.84 -6.80 -5.03
N VAL A 102 -7.75 -6.57 -4.30
CA VAL A 102 -7.71 -5.63 -3.18
C VAL A 102 -6.75 -4.49 -3.47
N CYS A 103 -7.07 -3.28 -3.01
CA CYS A 103 -6.19 -2.11 -3.04
C CYS A 103 -6.28 -1.45 -1.67
N LEU A 104 -5.32 -1.76 -0.81
CA LEU A 104 -5.37 -1.47 0.62
C LEU A 104 -4.51 -0.26 0.99
N PHE A 105 -4.71 0.19 2.22
CA PHE A 105 -3.98 1.25 2.90
C PHE A 105 -3.90 2.55 2.09
N SER A 106 -5.07 2.96 1.59
CA SER A 106 -5.29 4.21 0.85
C SER A 106 -4.46 4.39 -0.43
N ALA A 107 -3.85 3.33 -0.96
CA ALA A 107 -3.00 3.41 -2.15
C ALA A 107 -3.74 3.96 -3.39
N ILE A 108 -5.07 3.85 -3.43
CA ILE A 108 -5.89 4.42 -4.49
C ILE A 108 -5.75 5.95 -4.61
N ALA A 109 -5.40 6.65 -3.52
CA ALA A 109 -5.28 8.11 -3.51
C ALA A 109 -4.09 8.64 -4.31
N TYR A 110 -3.13 7.79 -4.69
CA TYR A 110 -2.06 8.17 -5.61
C TYR A 110 -2.58 8.42 -7.04
N MET A 111 -3.83 8.06 -7.34
CA MET A 111 -4.50 8.45 -8.58
C MET A 111 -4.94 9.92 -8.54
N LYS A 112 -4.01 10.82 -8.86
CA LYS A 112 -4.15 12.30 -8.76
C LYS A 112 -5.20 12.95 -9.68
N THR A 113 -5.90 12.18 -10.52
CA THR A 113 -6.96 12.70 -11.40
C THR A 113 -8.12 11.72 -11.49
N ARG A 114 -9.34 12.22 -11.68
CA ARG A 114 -10.54 11.39 -11.92
C ARG A 114 -10.35 10.41 -13.07
N ARG A 115 -9.68 10.84 -14.14
CA ARG A 115 -9.36 9.98 -15.30
C ARG A 115 -8.48 8.80 -14.89
N ARG A 116 -7.42 9.04 -14.11
CA ARG A 116 -6.52 7.98 -13.63
C ARG A 116 -7.20 7.07 -12.60
N LEU A 117 -8.02 7.64 -11.72
CA LEU A 117 -8.83 6.86 -10.77
C LEU A 117 -9.77 5.92 -11.51
N GLY A 118 -10.53 6.43 -12.48
CA GLY A 118 -11.40 5.61 -13.32
C GLY A 118 -10.62 4.53 -14.09
N ALA A 119 -9.43 4.85 -14.60
CA ALA A 119 -8.57 3.87 -15.25
C ALA A 119 -8.10 2.76 -14.29
N ALA A 120 -7.71 3.09 -13.06
CA ALA A 120 -7.34 2.10 -12.03
C ALA A 120 -8.51 1.20 -11.65
N ILE A 121 -9.69 1.76 -11.39
CA ILE A 121 -10.91 0.99 -11.09
C ILE A 121 -11.26 0.07 -12.25
N LEU A 122 -11.24 0.57 -13.49
CA LEU A 122 -11.52 -0.23 -14.68
C LEU A 122 -10.46 -1.33 -14.88
N ASN A 123 -9.19 -1.02 -14.64
CA ASN A 123 -8.11 -1.99 -14.79
C ASN A 123 -8.23 -3.12 -13.76
N MET A 124 -8.46 -2.81 -12.49
CA MET A 124 -8.72 -3.80 -11.45
C MET A 124 -9.98 -4.63 -11.76
N SER A 125 -11.06 -3.98 -12.21
CA SER A 125 -12.30 -4.66 -12.62
C SER A 125 -12.10 -5.66 -13.76
N ARG A 126 -11.28 -5.34 -14.76
CA ARG A 126 -10.94 -6.26 -15.87
C ARG A 126 -10.19 -7.52 -15.41
N HIS A 127 -9.51 -7.44 -14.28
CA HIS A 127 -8.80 -8.56 -13.67
C HIS A 127 -9.69 -9.37 -12.71
N LEU A 128 -10.99 -9.06 -12.57
CA LEU A 128 -11.91 -9.89 -11.79
C LEU A 128 -12.46 -11.06 -12.62
N ALA A 129 -12.49 -12.23 -12.00
CA ALA A 129 -13.27 -13.36 -12.48
C ALA A 129 -14.77 -13.04 -12.40
N PRO A 130 -15.62 -13.68 -13.22
CA PRO A 130 -17.08 -13.61 -13.03
C PRO A 130 -17.45 -14.00 -11.59
N GLY A 131 -18.22 -13.13 -10.92
CA GLY A 131 -18.57 -13.31 -9.50
C GLY A 131 -17.44 -12.99 -8.51
N GLY A 132 -16.29 -12.48 -8.96
CA GLY A 132 -15.23 -11.98 -8.10
C GLY A 132 -15.61 -10.66 -7.41
N VAL A 133 -14.83 -10.27 -6.40
CA VAL A 133 -15.06 -9.05 -5.61
C VAL A 133 -13.83 -8.16 -5.62
N MET A 134 -14.04 -6.84 -5.64
CA MET A 134 -12.99 -5.85 -5.46
C MET A 134 -13.20 -5.07 -4.17
N ILE A 135 -12.14 -4.91 -3.38
CA ILE A 135 -12.13 -4.11 -2.16
C ILE A 135 -11.11 -2.98 -2.32
N VAL A 136 -11.54 -1.75 -2.10
CA VAL A 136 -10.68 -0.57 -2.16
C VAL A 136 -10.79 0.17 -0.84
N GLU A 137 -9.66 0.33 -0.15
CA GLU A 137 -9.55 1.20 1.01
C GLU A 137 -9.26 2.63 0.53
N PRO A 138 -10.18 3.60 0.74
CA PRO A 138 -9.98 4.97 0.30
C PRO A 138 -8.96 5.70 1.21
N PHE A 139 -8.60 6.93 0.83
CA PHE A 139 -8.01 7.89 1.76
C PHE A 139 -9.12 8.72 2.41
N PHE A 140 -8.80 9.44 3.49
CA PHE A 140 -9.79 10.26 4.17
C PHE A 140 -10.40 11.33 3.24
N GLY A 141 -11.68 11.65 3.46
CA GLY A 141 -12.41 12.66 2.70
C GLY A 141 -12.09 14.09 3.16
N PRO A 142 -12.45 15.12 2.37
CA PRO A 142 -12.13 16.53 2.61
C PRO A 142 -12.41 17.04 4.02
N GLU A 143 -13.47 16.53 4.64
CA GLU A 143 -13.95 16.86 5.97
C GLU A 143 -12.97 16.53 7.11
N THR A 144 -12.03 15.62 6.88
CA THR A 144 -11.04 15.19 7.89
C THR A 144 -9.74 15.98 7.84
N PHE A 145 -9.56 16.83 6.83
CA PHE A 145 -8.30 17.50 6.57
C PHE A 145 -8.15 18.77 7.40
N GLN A 146 -7.05 18.82 8.16
CA GLN A 146 -6.63 20.01 8.89
C GLN A 146 -5.33 20.55 8.28
N PRO A 147 -5.41 21.51 7.32
CA PRO A 147 -4.21 22.12 6.75
C PRO A 147 -3.38 22.78 7.85
N GLY A 148 -2.06 22.56 7.82
CA GLY A 148 -1.14 23.11 8.82
C GLY A 148 -1.11 22.36 10.16
N GLY A 149 -1.93 21.31 10.34
CA GLY A 149 -1.77 20.39 11.46
C GLY A 149 -0.40 19.72 11.42
N VAL A 150 0.29 19.66 12.55
CA VAL A 150 1.60 19.00 12.64
C VAL A 150 1.40 17.63 13.26
N ASP A 151 1.83 16.58 12.56
CA ASP A 151 1.86 15.20 13.07
C ASP A 151 3.29 14.72 13.22
N ALA A 152 3.53 13.86 14.21
CA ALA A 152 4.82 13.22 14.41
C ALA A 152 4.64 11.74 14.79
N LEU A 153 5.46 10.88 14.19
CA LEU A 153 5.57 9.47 14.53
C LEU A 153 7.01 9.16 14.92
N TYR A 154 7.16 8.40 16.00
CA TYR A 154 8.47 8.00 16.51
C TYR A 154 8.60 6.47 16.55
N VAL A 155 9.74 5.97 16.10
CA VAL A 155 10.17 4.58 16.30
C VAL A 155 11.35 4.59 17.27
N ASN A 156 11.27 3.81 18.34
CA ASN A 156 12.31 3.70 19.36
C ASN A 156 12.69 2.23 19.60
N ARG A 157 13.60 1.69 18.78
CA ARG A 157 14.17 0.32 18.90
C ARG A 157 15.65 0.41 19.24
N PRO A 158 16.29 -0.63 19.83
CA PRO A 158 17.68 -0.56 20.28
C PRO A 158 18.65 0.04 19.25
N GLU A 159 18.61 -0.43 18.01
CA GLU A 159 19.51 -0.02 16.92
C GLU A 159 18.83 0.84 15.84
N LEU A 160 17.58 1.26 16.07
CA LEU A 160 16.84 2.05 15.09
C LEU A 160 15.95 3.08 15.79
N LYS A 161 16.27 4.36 15.56
CA LYS A 161 15.43 5.49 15.94
C LYS A 161 14.88 6.15 14.69
N ILE A 162 13.59 6.44 14.64
CA ILE A 162 13.01 7.22 13.54
C ILE A 162 12.15 8.32 14.13
N ALA A 163 12.32 9.55 13.65
CA ALA A 163 11.37 10.63 13.85
C ALA A 163 10.84 11.04 12.48
N ARG A 164 9.54 10.84 12.26
CA ARG A 164 8.82 11.32 11.07
C ARG A 164 7.93 12.46 11.48
N MET A 165 8.16 13.65 10.93
CA MET A 165 7.26 14.79 11.08
C MET A 165 6.54 15.06 9.77
N THR A 166 5.28 15.49 9.85
CA THR A 166 4.48 15.78 8.67
C THR A 166 3.69 17.06 8.88
N ILE A 167 3.60 17.86 7.81
CA ILE A 167 2.71 19.02 7.73
C ILE A 167 1.91 18.85 6.44
N PRO A 168 0.63 18.47 6.51
CA PRO A 168 -0.21 18.33 5.34
C PRO A 168 -0.43 19.69 4.67
N GLN A 169 -0.29 19.73 3.35
CA GLN A 169 -0.51 20.93 2.55
C GLN A 169 -1.61 20.67 1.52
N ALA A 170 -2.49 21.65 1.34
CA ALA A 170 -3.42 21.68 0.21
C ALA A 170 -3.00 22.79 -0.75
N ARG A 171 -2.76 22.45 -2.01
CA ARG A 171 -2.48 23.42 -3.08
C ARG A 171 -3.27 23.06 -4.33
N GLY A 172 -4.06 24.01 -4.84
CA GLY A 172 -4.82 23.85 -6.09
C GLY A 172 -5.79 22.66 -6.08
N GLY A 173 -6.47 22.41 -4.96
CA GLY A 173 -7.41 21.29 -4.81
C GLY A 173 -6.77 19.90 -4.73
N ARG A 174 -5.44 19.83 -4.59
CA ARG A 174 -4.70 18.59 -4.30
C ARG A 174 -4.09 18.63 -2.92
N TRP A 175 -4.08 17.46 -2.30
CA TRP A 175 -3.39 17.24 -1.04
C TRP A 175 -2.02 16.69 -1.30
N THR A 176 -1.08 17.14 -0.48
CA THR A 176 0.28 16.65 -0.52
C THR A 176 0.77 16.57 0.91
N ILE A 177 1.22 15.39 1.29
CA ILE A 177 1.79 15.17 2.61
C ILE A 177 3.28 14.96 2.43
N ARG A 178 4.06 15.93 2.91
CA ARG A 178 5.51 15.82 2.94
C ARG A 178 5.92 15.21 4.27
N PHE A 179 6.54 14.04 4.21
CA PHE A 179 7.18 13.42 5.34
C PHE A 179 8.60 13.96 5.44
N HIS A 180 8.98 14.42 6.63
CA HIS A 180 10.34 14.74 7.03
C HIS A 180 10.82 13.63 7.95
N LEU A 181 11.82 12.85 7.51
CA LEU A 181 12.31 11.69 8.25
C LEU A 181 13.73 11.95 8.73
N MET A 182 13.97 11.71 10.02
CA MET A 182 15.29 11.50 10.58
C MET A 182 15.40 10.04 11.04
N VAL A 183 16.40 9.33 10.55
CA VAL A 183 16.63 7.91 10.83
C VAL A 183 18.01 7.76 11.46
N GLY A 184 18.06 7.28 12.70
CA GLY A 184 19.29 7.00 13.43
C GLY A 184 19.54 5.50 13.54
N THR A 185 20.77 5.10 13.25
CA THR A 185 21.32 3.73 13.37
C THR A 185 22.70 3.80 14.04
N PRO A 186 23.32 2.67 14.42
CA PRO A 186 24.72 2.67 14.91
C PRO A 186 25.71 3.32 13.93
N ASP A 187 25.42 3.25 12.63
CA ASP A 187 26.28 3.80 11.58
C ASP A 187 26.11 5.32 11.37
N GLY A 188 25.11 5.93 12.02
CA GLY A 188 24.86 7.38 11.97
C GLY A 188 23.40 7.77 11.80
N ILE A 189 23.17 9.07 11.60
CA ILE A 189 21.85 9.68 11.44
C ILE A 189 21.72 10.22 10.01
N GLU A 190 20.64 9.87 9.33
CA GLU A 190 20.29 10.44 8.04
C GLU A 190 18.97 11.23 8.09
N TYR A 191 18.89 12.27 7.26
CA TYR A 191 17.67 13.02 7.01
C TYR A 191 17.25 12.91 5.54
N PHE A 192 15.96 12.74 5.29
CA PHE A 192 15.38 12.82 3.96
C PHE A 192 13.90 13.20 4.00
N THR A 193 13.35 13.56 2.84
CA THR A 193 11.91 13.85 2.70
C THR A 193 11.27 12.93 1.66
N GLU A 194 10.01 12.59 1.90
CA GLU A 194 9.16 11.81 0.99
C GLU A 194 7.84 12.55 0.77
N CYS A 195 7.26 12.43 -0.43
CA CYS A 195 6.09 13.20 -0.84
C CYS A 195 4.97 12.26 -1.29
N HIS A 196 3.83 12.33 -0.59
CA HIS A 196 2.65 11.52 -0.84
C HIS A 196 1.50 12.39 -1.37
#